data_AF-A0A9Q8YYK8-F1
#
_entry.id   AF-A0A9Q8YYK8-F1
#
_cell.length_a   1.000
_cell.length_b   1.000
_cell.length_c   1.000
_cell.angle_alpha   90.00
_cell.angle_beta   90.00
_cell.angle_gamma   90.00
#
_symmetry.space_group_name_H-M   'P 1'
#
loop_
_entity.id
_entity.type
_entity.pdbx_description
1 polymer ?
#
loop_
_entity_poly.entity_id
_entity_poly.type
_entity_poly.pdbx_seq_one_letter_code
_entity_poly.pdbx_strand_id
1 'polypeptide(L)' 'MLSKPFAISELSDLSQIRVVLYSGDRFVHAPLHGILDLLKASLKAEFDGSFEALETQLQTLRDDVEELKECSFDELL' A
#
# COMPACT_ATOMS: atom_id res chain seq x y z
N MET A 1 2.68 -25.80 -32.70
CA MET A 1 1.21 -25.66 -32.74
C MET A 1 0.87 -24.46 -31.88
N LEU A 2 0.37 -23.37 -32.47
CA LEU A 2 -0.22 -22.29 -31.67
C LEU A 2 -1.60 -22.77 -31.24
N SER A 3 -1.78 -23.03 -29.95
CA SER A 3 -3.09 -23.16 -29.32
C SER A 3 -3.92 -21.92 -29.65
N LYS A 4 -5.22 -22.09 -29.92
CA LYS A 4 -6.15 -20.96 -30.09
C LYS A 4 -5.92 -19.95 -28.96
N PRO A 5 -5.80 -18.64 -29.24
CA PRO A 5 -5.82 -17.63 -28.20
C PRO A 5 -7.07 -17.84 -27.35
N PHE A 6 -6.91 -17.85 -26.02
CA PHE A 6 -8.00 -17.98 -25.06
C PHE A 6 -7.91 -16.81 -24.09
N ALA A 7 -9.06 -16.34 -23.59
CA ALA A 7 -9.10 -15.27 -22.62
C ALA A 7 -8.64 -15.78 -21.25
N ILE A 8 -8.06 -14.90 -20.43
CA ILE A 8 -7.64 -15.24 -19.07
C ILE A 8 -8.83 -15.74 -18.23
N SER A 9 -10.04 -15.24 -18.49
CA SER A 9 -11.28 -15.65 -17.85
C SER A 9 -11.69 -17.10 -18.14
N GLU A 10 -11.10 -17.74 -19.15
CA GLU A 10 -11.37 -19.13 -19.52
C GLU A 10 -10.47 -20.12 -18.76
N LEU A 11 -9.48 -19.65 -18.00
CA LEU A 11 -8.68 -20.50 -17.12
C LEU A 11 -9.52 -20.97 -15.93
N SER A 12 -9.59 -22.30 -15.76
CA SER A 12 -10.22 -22.93 -14.59
C SER A 12 -9.45 -22.69 -13.29
N ASP A 13 -8.15 -22.40 -13.41
CA ASP A 13 -7.24 -22.19 -12.30
C ASP A 13 -6.26 -21.05 -12.61
N LEU A 14 -6.51 -19.89 -12.01
CA LEU A 14 -5.69 -18.69 -12.18
C LEU A 14 -4.30 -18.81 -11.53
N SER A 15 -4.08 -19.80 -10.65
CA SER A 15 -2.78 -20.04 -10.03
C SER A 15 -1.71 -20.46 -11.05
N GLN A 16 -2.15 -20.97 -12.21
CA GLN A 16 -1.30 -21.43 -13.30
C GLN A 16 -0.73 -20.28 -14.13
N ILE A 17 -1.25 -19.06 -13.96
CA ILE A 17 -0.75 -17.89 -14.68
C ILE A 17 0.62 -17.53 -14.11
N ARG A 18 1.65 -17.63 -14.96
CA ARG A 18 3.00 -17.17 -14.66
C ARG A 18 3.29 -15.90 -15.42
N VAL A 19 3.99 -15.00 -14.75
CA VAL A 19 4.42 -13.72 -15.32
C VAL A 19 5.94 -13.76 -15.42
N VAL A 20 6.45 -13.13 -16.48
CA VAL A 20 7.88 -12.87 -16.65
C VAL A 20 8.09 -11.39 -16.45
N LEU A 21 8.81 -11.03 -15.39
CA LEU A 21 9.20 -9.66 -15.09
C LEU A 21 10.58 -9.41 -15.67
N TYR A 22 10.69 -8.33 -16.43
CA TYR A 22 11.93 -7.86 -17.02
C TYR A 22 12.43 -6.67 -16.20
N SER A 23 13.60 -6.82 -15.59
CA SER A 23 14.24 -5.73 -14.85
C SER A 23 15.74 -5.74 -15.15
N GLY A 24 16.20 -4.73 -15.89
CA GLY A 24 17.58 -4.65 -16.37
C GLY A 24 17.96 -5.84 -17.26
N ASP A 25 18.98 -6.59 -16.84
CA ASP A 25 19.50 -7.79 -17.50
C ASP A 25 18.90 -9.09 -16.95
N ARG A 26 17.93 -9.02 -16.03
CA ARG A 26 17.37 -10.19 -15.34
C ARG A 26 15.93 -10.48 -15.71
N PHE A 27 15.64 -11.77 -15.75
CA PHE A 27 14.31 -12.33 -15.93
C PHE A 27 13.88 -12.98 -14.62
N VAL A 28 12.72 -12.58 -14.12
CA VAL A 28 12.11 -13.23 -12.95
C VAL A 28 10.82 -13.88 -13.38
N HIS A 29 10.76 -15.20 -13.23
CA HIS A 29 9.55 -15.98 -13.40
C HIS A 29 8.87 -16.13 -12.05
N ALA A 30 7.66 -15.61 -11.92
CA ALA A 30 6.88 -15.73 -10.69
C ALA A 30 5.40 -16.00 -11.01
N PRO A 31 4.70 -16.73 -10.13
CA PRO A 31 3.25 -16.89 -10.27
C PRO A 31 2.56 -15.54 -10.07
N LEU A 32 1.56 -15.23 -10.91
CA LEU A 32 0.86 -13.95 -10.88
C LEU A 32 0.24 -13.67 -9.50
N HIS A 33 -0.40 -14.67 -8.90
CA HIS A 33 -1.03 -14.52 -7.58
C HIS A 33 -0.03 -14.09 -6.51
N GLY A 34 1.17 -14.70 -6.49
CA GLY A 34 2.20 -14.36 -5.50
C GLY A 34 2.74 -12.94 -5.66
N ILE A 35 2.85 -12.44 -6.90
CA ILE A 35 3.21 -11.02 -7.14
C ILE A 35 2.10 -10.09 -6.61
N LEU A 36 0.84 -10.43 -6.86
CA LEU A 36 -0.30 -9.63 -6.40
C LEU A 36 -0.41 -9.61 -4.87
N ASP A 37 -0.14 -10.74 -4.22
CA ASP A 37 -0.13 -10.85 -2.75
C ASP A 37 0.99 -9.98 -2.15
N LEU A 38 2.19 -10.02 -2.73
CA LEU A 38 3.31 -9.16 -2.32
C LEU A 38 2.99 -7.68 -2.50
N LEU A 39 2.40 -7.31 -3.65
CA LEU A 39 1.99 -5.92 -3.91
C LEU A 39 0.95 -5.45 -2.91
N LYS A 40 -0.05 -6.29 -2.63
CA LYS A 40 -1.12 -5.99 -1.66
C LYS A 40 -0.56 -5.82 -0.25
N ALA A 41 0.36 -6.68 0.17
CA ALA A 41 1.01 -6.58 1.48
C ALA A 41 1.85 -5.30 1.59
N SER A 42 2.62 -4.96 0.55
CA SER A 42 3.43 -3.74 0.51
C SER A 42 2.57 -2.48 0.58
N LEU A 43 1.52 -2.39 -0.23
CA LEU A 43 0.60 -1.25 -0.22
C LEU A 43 -0.09 -1.11 1.14
N LYS A 44 -0.54 -2.23 1.72
CA LYS A 44 -1.15 -2.21 3.05
C LYS A 44 -0.20 -1.64 4.10
N ALA A 45 1.04 -2.11 4.15
CA ALA A 45 2.02 -1.62 5.11
C ALA A 45 2.33 -0.12 4.93
N GLU A 46 2.43 0.35 3.69
CA GLU A 46 2.67 1.77 3.38
C GLU A 46 1.50 2.65 3.80
N PHE A 47 0.27 2.22 3.52
CA PHE A 47 -0.93 2.96 3.93
C PHE A 47 -1.10 2.95 5.45
N ASP A 48 -0.99 1.79 6.10
CA ASP A 48 -1.12 1.67 7.56
C ASP A 48 -0.11 2.59 8.27
N GLY A 49 1.17 2.58 7.83
CA GLY A 49 2.19 3.48 8.39
C GLY A 49 1.93 4.96 8.11
N SER A 50 1.38 5.30 6.93
CA SER A 50 1.02 6.68 6.59
C SER A 50 -0.15 7.19 7.44
N PHE A 51 -1.13 6.33 7.75
CA PHE A 51 -2.25 6.66 8.62
C PHE A 51 -1.80 6.88 10.08
N GLU A 52 -0.95 6.01 10.62
CA GLU A 52 -0.41 6.16 11.97
C GLU A 52 0.41 7.46 12.13
N ALA A 53 1.22 7.79 11.12
CA ALA A 53 1.97 9.04 11.11
C ALA A 53 1.06 10.27 11.09
N LEU A 54 -0.01 10.23 10.28
CA LEU A 54 -0.98 11.32 10.18
C LEU A 54 -1.80 11.48 11.48
N GLU A 55 -2.19 10.37 12.11
CA GLU A 55 -2.89 10.38 13.40
C GLU A 55 -2.01 11.02 14.48
N THR A 56 -0.72 10.66 14.52
CA THR A 56 0.25 11.25 15.45
C THR A 56 0.37 12.77 15.23
N GLN A 57 0.49 13.22 13.98
CA GLN A 57 0.55 14.64 13.65
C GLN A 57 -0.71 15.40 14.05
N LEU A 58 -1.89 14.81 13.85
CA LEU A 58 -3.16 15.39 14.29
C LEU A 58 -3.25 15.50 15.81
N GLN A 59 -2.78 14.49 16.53
CA GLN A 59 -2.75 14.52 17.99
C GLN A 59 -1.80 15.61 18.50
N THR A 60 -0.58 15.71 17.96
CA THR A 60 0.34 16.79 18.32
C THR A 60 -0.26 18.16 18.02
N LEU A 61 -0.86 18.35 16.85
CA LEU A 61 -1.49 19.62 16.50
C LEU A 61 -2.67 19.96 17.43
N ARG A 62 -3.43 18.95 17.88
CA ARG A 62 -4.49 19.15 18.86
C ARG A 62 -3.92 19.61 20.20
N ASP A 63 -2.88 18.96 20.68
CA ASP A 63 -2.23 19.29 21.96
C ASP A 63 -1.64 20.71 21.91
N ASP A 64 -0.95 21.06 20.83
CA ASP A 64 -0.42 22.42 20.61
C ASP A 64 -1.53 23.49 20.62
N VAL A 65 -2.69 23.20 20.00
CA VAL A 65 -3.85 24.11 20.00
C VAL A 65 -4.47 24.24 21.39
N GLU A 66 -4.46 23.18 22.19
CA GLU A 66 -4.96 23.19 23.56
C GLU A 66 -4.04 24.02 24.47
N GLU A 67 -2.72 23.83 24.37
CA GLU A 67 -1.72 24.63 25.09
C GLU A 67 -1.82 26.12 24.73
N LEU A 68 -1.95 26.44 23.43
CA LEU A 68 -2.13 27.83 22.99
C LEU A 68 -3.40 28.48 23.54
N LYS A 69 -4.48 27.72 23.70
CA LYS A 69 -5.70 28.24 24.35
C LYS A 69 -5.42 28.55 25.81
N GLU A 70 -4.79 27.64 26.55
CA GLU A 70 -4.47 27.84 27.96
C GLU A 70 -3.58 29.08 28.16
N CYS A 71 -2.54 29.27 27.35
CA CYS A 71 -1.70 30.48 27.40
C CYS A 71 -2.46 31.77 27.09
N SER A 72 -3.41 31.74 26.14
CA SER A 72 -4.21 32.93 25.80
C SER A 72 -5.17 33.37 26.90
N PHE A 73 -5.57 32.45 27.79
CA PHE A 73 -6.45 32.75 28.92
C PHE A 73 -5.70 33.28 30.14
N ASP A 74 -4.43 32.91 30.32
CA ASP A 74 -3.57 33.42 31.40
C ASP A 74 -3.12 34.88 31.20
N GLU A 75 -3.01 35.37 29.96
CA GLU A 75 -2.66 36.78 29.70
C GLU A 75 -3.83 37.78 29.92
N LEU A 76 -5.05 37.28 30.18
CA LEU A 76 -6.25 38.10 30.37
C LEU A 76 -6.72 38.25 31.83
N LEU A 77 -5.99 37.65 32.80
CA LEU A 77 -6.21 37.76 34.25
C LEU A 77 -5.21 38.73 34.91
#